data_AF-A0A200IZ74-F1
#
_entry.id   AF-A0A200IZ74-F1
#
_cell.length_a   1.000
_cell.length_b   1.000
_cell.length_c   1.000
_cell.angle_alpha   90.00
_cell.angle_beta   90.00
_cell.angle_gamma   90.00
#
_symmetry.space_group_name_H-M   'P 1'
#
loop_
_entity.id
_entity.type
_entity.pdbx_description
1 polymer ?
#
loop_
_entity_poly.entity_id
_entity_poly.type
_entity_poly.pdbx_seq_one_letter_code
_entity_poly.pdbx_strand_id
1 'polypeptide(L)'
;MVYQRFKLPQAYCPKCSRKVELLFSEEKDEAGRFYICFKCQTIGQFGVGELPKDDYAGFSVKRKEEIKQLVEEISDKYIYKAKGSQLRLEEKSNTYTRRWLSLYEYEKAFGETLGFETIDFREDKTRCKWCAQALEGRRTSFCSDRCSRNYGKATFFKRGISTLPYRIASRDRFYCRVTGEDLAVTNRLGVRIPASNQQMEIHHLVFVADGGSDHETNLLTVSKQVHKDYHSGVDYAVQAIEQIKQVQLQMYREKMYVK
;
A
#
# COMPACT_ATOMS: atom_id res chain seq x y z
N MET A 1 16.95 0.47 -32.59
CA MET A 1 17.37 -0.76 -31.88
C MET A 1 16.18 -1.53 -31.34
N VAL A 2 15.76 -2.56 -32.07
CA VAL A 2 14.79 -3.56 -31.59
C VAL A 2 15.58 -4.73 -31.01
N TYR A 3 15.33 -5.03 -29.72
CA TYR A 3 15.93 -6.18 -29.04
C TYR A 3 14.95 -7.34 -28.98
N GLN A 4 15.41 -8.51 -29.39
CA GLN A 4 14.71 -9.78 -29.21
C GLN A 4 15.20 -10.46 -27.94
N ARG A 5 14.24 -10.95 -27.14
CA ARG A 5 14.47 -11.71 -25.92
C ARG A 5 13.99 -13.14 -26.10
N PHE A 6 14.88 -14.12 -25.99
CA PHE A 6 14.55 -15.54 -26.17
C PHE A 6 15.48 -16.49 -25.39
N LYS A 7 15.12 -17.77 -25.35
CA LYS A 7 15.94 -18.85 -24.78
C LYS A 7 16.34 -19.83 -25.87
N LEU A 8 17.64 -20.03 -26.06
CA LEU A 8 18.14 -21.11 -26.91
C LEU A 8 18.42 -22.36 -26.06
N PRO A 9 18.06 -23.57 -26.54
CA PRO A 9 18.31 -24.81 -25.81
C PRO A 9 19.77 -25.04 -25.43
N GLN A 10 20.72 -24.50 -26.20
CA GLN A 10 22.16 -24.71 -26.02
C GLN A 10 22.84 -23.65 -25.15
N ALA A 11 22.13 -22.60 -24.74
CA ALA A 11 22.70 -21.50 -23.96
C ALA A 11 22.47 -21.71 -22.45
N TYR A 12 23.54 -21.97 -21.72
CA TYR A 12 23.50 -22.26 -20.29
C TYR A 12 24.40 -21.32 -19.48
N CYS A 13 24.00 -21.05 -18.24
CA CYS A 13 24.78 -20.27 -17.30
C CYS A 13 26.02 -21.06 -16.87
N PRO A 14 27.24 -20.49 -16.93
CA PRO A 14 28.46 -21.19 -16.54
C PRO A 14 28.53 -21.53 -15.05
N LYS A 15 27.78 -20.81 -14.20
CA LYS A 15 27.79 -21.02 -12.74
C LYS A 15 26.78 -22.07 -12.25
N CYS A 16 25.63 -22.20 -12.92
CA CYS A 16 24.53 -23.03 -12.41
C CYS A 16 23.88 -23.96 -13.45
N SER A 17 24.41 -23.97 -14.68
CA SER A 17 23.96 -24.83 -15.79
C SER A 17 22.46 -24.73 -16.11
N ARG A 18 21.80 -23.64 -15.71
CA ARG A 18 20.42 -23.34 -16.14
C ARG A 18 20.41 -22.54 -17.43
N LYS A 19 19.36 -22.72 -18.23
CA LYS A 19 19.15 -21.94 -19.46
C LYS A 19 19.15 -20.44 -19.16
N VAL A 20 19.94 -19.69 -19.92
CA VAL A 20 20.00 -18.23 -19.82
C VAL A 20 18.99 -17.59 -20.78
N GLU A 21 18.61 -16.36 -20.48
CA GLU A 21 17.88 -15.51 -21.41
C GLU A 21 18.87 -14.71 -22.25
N LEU A 22 18.62 -14.69 -23.53
CA LEU A 22 19.44 -14.03 -24.52
C LEU A 22 18.75 -12.75 -24.97
N LEU A 23 19.50 -11.66 -25.02
CA LEU A 23 19.06 -10.36 -25.49
C LEU A 23 19.90 -9.99 -26.71
N PHE A 24 19.28 -9.98 -27.89
CA PHE A 24 19.94 -9.76 -29.18
C PHE A 24 19.32 -8.57 -29.90
N SER A 25 20.15 -7.63 -30.36
CA SER A 25 19.73 -6.59 -31.31
C SER A 25 19.62 -7.19 -32.72
N GLU A 26 18.58 -6.81 -33.47
CA GLU A 26 18.45 -7.15 -34.90
C GLU A 26 19.44 -6.37 -35.78
N GLU A 27 19.88 -5.20 -35.31
CA GLU A 27 20.86 -4.37 -36.02
C GLU A 27 22.25 -5.02 -35.90
N LYS A 28 22.98 -5.12 -37.02
CA LYS A 28 24.29 -5.83 -37.14
C LYS A 28 25.42 -5.24 -36.29
N ASP A 29 25.15 -4.25 -35.45
CA ASP A 29 26.16 -3.65 -34.59
C ASP A 29 26.58 -4.60 -33.46
N GLU A 30 27.89 -4.70 -33.27
CA GLU A 30 28.56 -5.57 -32.29
C GLU A 30 28.29 -5.16 -30.83
N ALA A 31 27.63 -4.02 -30.59
CA ALA A 31 27.66 -3.33 -29.30
C ALA A 31 26.65 -3.82 -28.24
N GLY A 32 25.81 -4.83 -28.51
CA GLY A 32 24.77 -5.17 -27.53
C GLY A 32 24.20 -6.57 -27.67
N ARG A 33 24.98 -7.59 -27.32
CA ARG A 33 24.45 -8.96 -27.15
C ARG A 33 24.71 -9.39 -25.73
N PHE A 34 23.63 -9.68 -25.01
CA PHE A 34 23.71 -10.02 -23.59
C PHE A 34 23.11 -11.39 -23.31
N TYR A 35 23.62 -12.03 -22.26
CA TYR A 35 22.97 -13.17 -21.63
C TYR A 35 22.70 -12.86 -20.15
N ILE A 36 21.54 -13.29 -19.68
CA ILE A 36 21.06 -13.02 -18.32
C ILE A 36 20.73 -14.35 -17.64
N CYS A 37 21.35 -14.60 -16.48
CA CYS A 37 20.96 -15.70 -15.61
C CYS A 37 20.15 -15.18 -14.41
N PHE A 38 18.83 -15.34 -14.45
CA PHE A 38 17.96 -14.92 -13.35
C PHE A 38 18.21 -15.66 -12.03
N LYS A 39 18.75 -16.90 -12.05
CA LYS A 39 19.08 -17.63 -10.82
C LYS A 39 20.34 -17.05 -10.15
N CYS A 40 21.39 -16.81 -10.93
CA CYS A 40 22.67 -16.32 -10.41
C CYS A 40 22.74 -14.80 -10.33
N GLN A 41 21.72 -14.10 -10.86
CA GLN A 41 21.67 -12.64 -10.96
C GLN A 41 22.87 -12.04 -11.72
N THR A 42 23.34 -12.77 -12.73
CA THR A 42 24.48 -12.35 -13.55
C THR A 42 24.03 -11.88 -14.92
N ILE A 43 24.69 -10.85 -15.42
CA ILE A 43 24.57 -10.35 -16.78
C ILE A 43 25.96 -10.46 -17.41
N GLY A 44 26.05 -11.01 -18.61
CA GLY A 44 27.28 -10.99 -19.38
C GLY A 44 27.03 -10.51 -20.80
N GLN A 45 28.09 -10.00 -21.40
CA GLN A 45 28.12 -9.58 -22.79
C GLN A 45 28.90 -10.60 -23.61
N PHE A 46 28.36 -11.02 -24.75
CA PHE A 46 29.05 -11.93 -25.65
C PHE A 46 30.37 -11.31 -26.13
N GLY A 47 31.46 -12.06 -26.08
CA GLY A 47 32.80 -11.60 -26.46
C GLY A 47 33.57 -10.84 -25.38
N VAL A 48 32.90 -10.37 -24.32
CA VAL A 48 33.52 -9.62 -23.21
C VAL A 48 33.55 -10.46 -21.92
N GLY A 49 32.47 -11.18 -21.63
CA GLY A 49 32.32 -11.99 -20.42
C GLY A 49 31.29 -11.44 -19.44
N GLU A 50 31.38 -11.85 -18.18
CA GLU A 50 30.48 -11.40 -17.11
C GLU A 50 30.73 -9.92 -16.79
N LEU A 51 29.67 -9.11 -16.78
CA LEU A 51 29.76 -7.71 -16.42
C LEU A 51 29.82 -7.58 -14.90
N PRO A 52 30.73 -6.74 -14.36
CA PRO A 52 30.82 -6.51 -12.93
C PRO A 52 29.54 -5.87 -12.39
N LYS A 53 29.20 -6.23 -11.15
CA LYS A 53 28.10 -5.60 -10.42
C LYS A 53 28.63 -4.36 -9.71
N ASP A 54 28.56 -3.21 -10.37
CA ASP A 54 28.93 -1.94 -9.75
C ASP A 54 27.80 -1.42 -8.85
N ASP A 55 28.16 -0.82 -7.71
CA ASP A 55 27.22 -0.13 -6.84
C ASP A 55 26.93 1.27 -7.39
N TYR A 56 25.65 1.66 -7.40
CA TYR A 56 25.21 2.99 -7.81
C TYR A 56 25.95 4.09 -7.05
N ALA A 57 26.30 3.85 -5.77
CA ALA A 57 27.06 4.78 -4.95
C ALA A 57 28.43 5.16 -5.56
N GLY A 58 29.06 4.24 -6.31
CA GLY A 58 30.38 4.42 -6.91
C GLY A 58 30.43 5.33 -8.15
N PHE A 59 29.29 5.70 -8.74
CA PHE A 59 29.27 6.57 -9.92
C PHE A 59 29.49 8.04 -9.57
N SER A 60 30.07 8.78 -10.53
CA SER A 60 30.22 10.25 -10.45
C SER A 60 28.86 10.95 -10.42
N VAL A 61 28.81 12.17 -9.88
CA VAL A 61 27.57 12.97 -9.78
C VAL A 61 26.94 13.16 -11.17
N LYS A 62 27.74 13.52 -12.17
CA LYS A 62 27.29 13.68 -13.56
C LYS A 62 26.68 12.38 -14.11
N ARG A 63 27.33 11.24 -13.87
CA ARG A 63 26.84 9.94 -14.36
C ARG A 63 25.54 9.51 -13.66
N LYS A 64 25.39 9.83 -12.38
CA LYS A 64 24.15 9.62 -11.62
C LYS A 64 23.00 10.45 -12.19
N GLU A 65 23.24 11.71 -12.56
CA GLU A 65 22.25 12.58 -13.20
C GLU A 65 21.77 12.00 -14.54
N GLU A 66 22.70 11.56 -15.39
CA GLU A 66 22.39 10.93 -16.68
C GLU A 66 21.56 9.65 -16.51
N ILE A 67 21.92 8.79 -15.54
CA ILE A 67 21.18 7.56 -15.25
C ILE A 67 19.75 7.89 -14.78
N LYS A 68 19.57 8.92 -13.95
CA LYS A 68 18.23 9.33 -13.49
C LYS A 68 17.34 9.74 -14.66
N GLN A 69 17.86 10.58 -15.56
CA GLN A 69 17.12 11.02 -16.75
C GLN A 69 16.70 9.83 -17.62
N LEU A 70 17.58 8.84 -17.83
CA LEU A 70 17.24 7.63 -18.58
C LEU A 70 16.21 6.73 -17.88
N VAL A 71 16.21 6.70 -16.54
CA VAL A 71 15.20 5.95 -15.78
C VAL A 71 13.82 6.61 -15.88
N GLU A 72 13.75 7.94 -16.01
CA GLU A 72 12.50 8.68 -16.22
C GLU A 72 11.84 8.37 -17.58
N GLU A 73 12.59 7.87 -18.56
CA GLU A 73 12.05 7.41 -19.85
C GLU A 73 11.36 6.03 -19.77
N ILE A 74 11.58 5.27 -18.68
CA ILE A 74 10.92 3.98 -18.47
C ILE A 74 9.43 4.25 -18.19
N SER A 75 8.53 3.61 -18.94
CA SER A 75 7.08 3.72 -18.71
C SER A 75 6.74 3.51 -17.23
N ASP A 76 5.94 4.41 -16.65
CA ASP A 76 5.57 4.46 -15.23
C ASP A 76 5.15 3.10 -14.63
N LYS A 77 4.56 2.21 -15.45
CA LYS A 77 4.16 0.86 -15.03
C LYS A 77 5.32 -0.08 -14.65
N TYR A 78 6.57 0.27 -14.99
CA TYR A 78 7.77 -0.53 -14.73
C TYR A 78 8.78 0.15 -13.79
N ILE A 79 8.48 1.35 -13.30
CA ILE A 79 9.33 2.02 -12.31
C ILE A 79 8.95 1.48 -10.92
N TYR A 80 9.88 0.78 -10.27
CA TYR A 80 9.76 0.37 -8.87
C TYR A 80 9.81 1.61 -7.96
N LYS A 81 8.71 1.92 -7.25
CA LYS A 81 8.62 3.08 -6.34
C LYS A 81 8.25 2.64 -4.91
N ALA A 82 9.26 2.75 -4.02
CA ALA A 82 9.22 2.84 -2.55
C ALA A 82 9.29 1.59 -1.63
N LYS A 83 10.09 1.73 -0.56
CA LYS A 83 10.07 0.96 0.70
C LYS A 83 8.77 1.25 1.47
N GLY A 84 8.25 0.25 2.18
CA GLY A 84 7.11 0.42 3.11
C GLY A 84 5.82 -0.24 2.66
N SER A 85 5.72 -0.65 1.38
CA SER A 85 4.63 -1.52 0.93
C SER A 85 5.17 -2.89 0.53
N GLN A 86 4.69 -3.95 1.17
CA GLN A 86 5.04 -5.30 0.75
C GLN A 86 4.17 -5.65 -0.47
N LEU A 87 4.75 -5.50 -1.66
CA LEU A 87 4.25 -6.20 -2.84
C LEU A 87 4.38 -7.70 -2.55
N ARG A 88 3.25 -8.39 -2.39
CA ARG A 88 3.23 -9.85 -2.31
C ARG A 88 2.75 -10.39 -3.64
N LEU A 89 3.49 -11.35 -4.19
CA LEU A 89 3.02 -12.10 -5.33
C LEU A 89 1.72 -12.80 -4.92
N GLU A 90 0.64 -12.53 -5.62
CA GLU A 90 -0.61 -13.23 -5.39
C GLU A 90 -0.51 -14.61 -6.08
N GLU A 91 -0.58 -15.67 -5.28
CA GLU A 91 -0.33 -17.06 -5.70
C GLU A 91 -1.17 -17.52 -6.89
N LYS A 92 -2.31 -16.85 -7.14
CA LYS A 92 -3.31 -17.25 -8.14
C LYS A 92 -3.32 -16.39 -9.41
N SER A 93 -2.59 -15.28 -9.45
CA SER A 93 -2.74 -14.30 -10.54
C SER A 93 -1.43 -13.86 -11.17
N ASN A 94 -0.26 -14.31 -10.69
CA ASN A 94 1.06 -13.78 -11.11
C ASN A 94 1.16 -12.25 -11.05
N THR A 95 0.20 -11.58 -10.39
CA THR A 95 0.19 -10.14 -10.18
C THR A 95 0.63 -9.85 -8.76
N TYR A 96 1.43 -8.80 -8.59
CA TYR A 96 1.79 -8.34 -7.26
C TYR A 96 0.63 -7.52 -6.70
N THR A 97 0.09 -7.95 -5.56
CA THR A 97 -0.91 -7.18 -4.83
C THR A 97 -0.25 -6.47 -3.66
N ARG A 98 -0.55 -5.18 -3.52
CA ARG A 98 -0.10 -4.41 -2.37
C ARG A 98 -0.90 -4.86 -1.15
N ARG A 99 -0.21 -5.25 -0.08
CA ARG A 99 -0.84 -5.47 1.23
C ARG A 99 -0.52 -4.32 2.18
N TRP A 100 -1.53 -3.91 2.93
CA TRP A 100 -1.38 -3.02 4.08
C TRP A 100 -0.49 -3.65 5.15
N LEU A 101 0.28 -2.82 5.86
CA LEU A 101 1.08 -3.26 6.99
C LEU A 101 0.20 -3.90 8.08
N SER A 102 0.72 -4.95 8.71
CA SER A 102 0.25 -5.37 10.02
C SER A 102 0.65 -4.33 11.09
N LEU A 103 0.05 -4.40 12.28
CA LEU A 103 0.40 -3.49 13.38
C LEU A 103 1.86 -3.65 13.83
N TYR A 104 2.33 -4.90 13.86
CA TYR A 104 3.73 -5.19 14.17
C TYR A 104 4.69 -4.58 13.14
N GLU A 105 4.35 -4.66 11.85
CA GLU A 105 5.17 -4.06 10.80
C GLU A 105 5.13 -2.53 10.83
N TYR A 106 3.98 -1.95 11.18
CA TYR A 106 3.86 -0.51 11.42
C TYR A 106 4.78 -0.07 12.57
N GLU A 107 4.67 -0.72 13.72
CA GLU A 107 5.49 -0.44 14.92
C GLU A 107 6.98 -0.56 14.62
N LYS A 108 7.37 -1.63 13.92
CA LYS A 108 8.76 -1.84 13.52
C LYS A 108 9.26 -0.77 12.55
N ALA A 109 8.41 -0.31 11.62
CA ALA A 109 8.80 0.67 10.61
C ALA A 109 8.93 2.08 11.19
N PHE A 110 8.05 2.47 12.12
CA PHE A 110 7.96 3.85 12.61
C PHE A 110 8.48 4.03 14.05
N GLY A 111 8.77 2.95 14.76
CA GLY A 111 9.24 3.01 16.15
C GLY A 111 8.17 3.46 17.15
N GLU A 112 6.90 3.43 16.75
CA GLU A 112 5.77 3.87 17.57
C GLU A 112 4.54 2.98 17.36
N THR A 113 3.72 2.87 18.41
CA THR A 113 2.47 2.11 18.36
C THR A 113 1.36 2.92 17.69
N LEU A 114 0.59 2.25 16.85
CA LEU A 114 -0.61 2.85 16.25
C LEU A 114 -1.71 2.89 17.32
N GLY A 115 -1.83 4.01 18.02
CA GLY A 115 -2.56 4.16 19.29
C GLY A 115 -4.10 4.10 19.20
N PHE A 116 -4.70 3.88 18.04
CA PHE A 116 -6.16 3.94 17.90
C PHE A 116 -6.83 2.63 18.30
N GLU A 117 -7.46 2.59 19.47
CA GLU A 117 -8.27 1.44 19.89
C GLU A 117 -9.55 1.27 19.07
N THR A 118 -10.20 0.11 19.23
CA THR A 118 -11.51 -0.12 18.61
C THR A 118 -12.52 0.85 19.18
N ILE A 119 -13.08 1.72 18.34
CA ILE A 119 -14.01 2.75 18.77
C ILE A 119 -15.33 2.17 19.29
N ASP A 120 -15.83 2.76 20.38
CA ASP A 120 -17.16 2.49 20.93
C ASP A 120 -18.10 3.67 20.64
N PHE A 121 -18.95 3.51 19.62
CA PHE A 121 -19.86 4.57 19.15
C PHE A 121 -21.02 4.89 20.09
N ARG A 122 -21.19 4.16 21.20
CA ARG A 122 -22.21 4.50 22.19
C ARG A 122 -21.93 5.86 22.81
N GLU A 123 -22.91 6.76 22.69
CA GLU A 123 -22.99 7.99 23.49
C GLU A 123 -23.26 7.62 24.96
N ASP A 124 -24.23 6.75 25.19
CA ASP A 124 -24.59 6.23 26.51
C ASP A 124 -23.98 4.85 26.77
N LYS A 125 -23.01 4.79 27.69
CA LYS A 125 -22.32 3.55 28.07
C LYS A 125 -23.20 2.60 28.88
N THR A 126 -24.35 3.04 29.37
CA THR A 126 -25.36 2.20 30.05
C THR A 126 -26.22 1.41 29.06
N ARG A 127 -26.02 1.60 27.74
CA ARG A 127 -26.76 0.88 26.69
C ARG A 127 -25.90 -0.18 26.02
N CYS A 128 -26.53 -1.22 25.49
CA CYS A 128 -25.85 -2.31 24.79
C CYS A 128 -25.24 -1.85 23.46
N LYS A 129 -23.98 -2.22 23.20
CA LYS A 129 -23.25 -1.93 21.94
C LYS A 129 -23.87 -2.50 20.66
N TRP A 130 -24.80 -3.45 20.77
CA TRP A 130 -25.41 -4.12 19.62
C TRP A 130 -26.88 -3.75 19.40
N CYS A 131 -27.69 -3.70 20.45
CA CYS A 131 -29.14 -3.47 20.36
C CYS A 131 -29.62 -2.19 21.03
N ALA A 132 -28.72 -1.42 21.66
CA ALA A 132 -29.04 -0.22 22.42
C ALA A 132 -30.08 -0.39 23.54
N GLN A 133 -30.40 -1.61 23.97
CA GLN A 133 -31.19 -1.80 25.20
C GLN A 133 -30.38 -1.39 26.42
N ALA A 134 -31.06 -0.95 27.48
CA ALA A 134 -30.43 -0.66 28.77
C ALA A 134 -29.69 -1.90 29.29
N LEU A 135 -28.54 -1.67 29.92
CA LEU A 135 -27.76 -2.69 30.59
C LEU A 135 -28.24 -2.80 32.03
N GLU A 136 -28.39 -4.04 32.49
CA GLU A 136 -28.81 -4.35 33.86
C GLU A 136 -27.75 -5.16 34.59
N GLY A 137 -27.72 -5.03 35.92
CA GLY A 137 -26.80 -5.75 36.79
C GLY A 137 -25.33 -5.41 36.52
N ARG A 138 -24.48 -6.43 36.35
CA ARG A 138 -23.01 -6.28 36.19
C ARG A 138 -22.53 -6.10 34.75
N ARG A 139 -23.43 -6.07 33.76
CA ARG A 139 -23.06 -6.02 32.33
C ARG A 139 -22.69 -4.58 31.92
N THR A 140 -21.53 -4.39 31.28
CA THR A 140 -21.01 -3.05 30.93
C THR A 140 -20.98 -2.73 29.42
N SER A 141 -21.14 -3.75 28.56
CA SER A 141 -21.04 -3.60 27.10
C SER A 141 -22.19 -4.23 26.32
N PHE A 142 -22.73 -5.36 26.79
CA PHE A 142 -23.77 -6.11 26.08
C PHE A 142 -24.83 -6.63 27.04
N CYS A 143 -26.11 -6.47 26.70
CA CYS A 143 -27.22 -6.96 27.52
C CYS A 143 -27.30 -8.50 27.55
N SER A 144 -26.74 -9.17 26.55
CA SER A 144 -26.73 -10.63 26.44
C SER A 144 -25.50 -11.13 25.69
N ASP A 145 -25.18 -12.40 25.87
CA ASP A 145 -24.05 -13.05 25.18
C ASP A 145 -24.34 -13.20 23.68
N ARG A 146 -25.62 -13.24 23.30
CA ARG A 146 -26.05 -13.17 21.89
C ARG A 146 -25.65 -11.84 21.26
N CYS A 147 -25.88 -10.72 21.95
CA CYS A 147 -25.46 -9.39 21.49
C CYS A 147 -23.94 -9.28 21.36
N SER A 148 -23.19 -9.81 22.34
CA SER A 148 -21.72 -9.87 22.29
C SER A 148 -21.22 -10.66 21.07
N ARG A 149 -21.75 -11.86 20.84
CA ARG A 149 -21.38 -12.71 19.68
C ARG A 149 -21.72 -12.06 18.35
N ASN A 150 -22.90 -11.43 18.23
CA ASN A 150 -23.30 -10.77 16.99
C ASN A 150 -22.40 -9.55 16.68
N TYR A 151 -22.10 -8.75 17.69
CA TYR A 151 -21.17 -7.64 17.55
C TYR A 151 -19.79 -8.12 17.13
N GLY A 152 -19.24 -9.13 17.81
CA GLY A 152 -17.94 -9.71 17.46
C GLY A 152 -17.89 -10.26 16.02
N LYS A 153 -18.95 -10.94 15.58
CA LYS A 153 -19.09 -11.39 14.18
C LYS A 153 -19.02 -10.23 13.18
N ALA A 154 -19.69 -9.12 13.48
CA ALA A 154 -19.72 -7.97 12.60
C ALA A 154 -18.39 -7.19 12.58
N THR A 155 -17.79 -6.93 13.75
CA THR A 155 -16.64 -6.02 13.88
C THR A 155 -15.27 -6.69 13.77
N PHE A 156 -15.19 -8.02 13.90
CA PHE A 156 -13.92 -8.76 13.77
C PHE A 156 -13.91 -9.68 12.55
N PHE A 157 -14.87 -10.60 12.45
CA PHE A 157 -14.85 -11.65 11.42
C PHE A 157 -15.32 -11.13 10.05
N LYS A 158 -16.27 -10.20 10.03
CA LYS A 158 -16.86 -9.63 8.80
C LYS A 158 -16.49 -8.17 8.57
N ARG A 159 -15.44 -7.66 9.23
CA ARG A 159 -15.07 -6.24 9.15
C ARG A 159 -14.70 -5.79 7.74
N GLY A 160 -14.21 -6.71 6.89
CA GLY A 160 -13.94 -6.46 5.48
C GLY A 160 -12.70 -5.61 5.18
N ILE A 161 -11.85 -5.34 6.18
CA ILE A 161 -10.70 -4.43 6.06
C ILE A 161 -9.49 -4.97 6.82
N SER A 162 -8.30 -4.66 6.30
CA SER A 162 -7.01 -4.95 6.94
C SER A 162 -6.83 -4.12 8.22
N THR A 163 -5.92 -4.56 9.10
CA THR A 163 -5.81 -4.01 10.46
C THR A 163 -5.35 -2.54 10.48
N LEU A 164 -4.33 -2.15 9.70
CA LEU A 164 -3.92 -0.75 9.60
C LEU A 164 -5.06 0.15 9.09
N PRO A 165 -5.69 -0.13 7.93
CA PRO A 165 -6.86 0.63 7.46
C PRO A 165 -7.99 0.75 8.49
N TYR A 166 -8.27 -0.33 9.22
CA TYR A 166 -9.28 -0.34 10.26
C TYR A 166 -8.97 0.63 11.41
N ARG A 167 -7.69 0.76 11.76
CA ARG A 167 -7.23 1.68 12.82
C ARG A 167 -7.30 3.14 12.35
N ILE A 168 -6.93 3.41 11.10
CA ILE A 168 -7.12 4.74 10.48
C ILE A 168 -8.60 5.11 10.42
N ALA A 169 -9.46 4.17 10.02
CA ALA A 169 -10.91 4.38 10.05
C ALA A 169 -11.43 4.61 11.47
N SER A 170 -10.88 3.93 12.48
CA SER A 170 -11.24 4.13 13.88
C SER A 170 -10.85 5.53 14.38
N ARG A 171 -9.66 6.03 14.02
CA ARG A 171 -9.24 7.43 14.25
C ARG A 171 -10.25 8.41 13.67
N ASP A 172 -10.63 8.16 12.42
CA ASP A 172 -11.57 9.00 11.67
C ASP A 172 -13.04 8.74 12.02
N ARG A 173 -13.28 7.91 13.05
CA ARG A 173 -14.61 7.48 13.51
C ARG A 173 -15.50 6.95 12.38
N PHE A 174 -14.91 6.38 11.32
CA PHE A 174 -15.57 5.89 10.10
C PHE A 174 -16.33 6.98 9.32
N TYR A 175 -15.95 8.25 9.44
CA TYR A 175 -16.48 9.30 8.57
C TYR A 175 -15.53 9.58 7.41
N CYS A 176 -16.10 9.86 6.23
CA CYS A 176 -15.33 10.44 5.15
C CYS A 176 -14.77 11.79 5.59
N ARG A 177 -13.45 11.95 5.55
CA ARG A 177 -12.80 13.19 6.00
C ARG A 177 -12.94 14.35 5.01
N VAL A 178 -13.53 14.11 3.84
CA VAL A 178 -13.83 15.13 2.83
C VAL A 178 -15.31 15.54 2.89
N THR A 179 -16.24 14.58 2.84
CA THR A 179 -17.68 14.87 2.73
C THR A 179 -18.45 14.76 4.04
N GLY A 180 -17.88 14.15 5.08
CA GLY A 180 -18.58 13.84 6.33
C GLY A 180 -19.54 12.65 6.22
N GLU A 181 -19.59 11.95 5.08
CA GLU A 181 -20.42 10.75 4.90
C GLU A 181 -20.10 9.68 5.95
N ASP A 182 -21.14 9.05 6.50
CA ASP A 182 -21.00 7.93 7.44
C ASP A 182 -20.66 6.64 6.68
N LEU A 183 -19.45 6.13 6.90
CA LEU A 183 -18.92 4.92 6.28
C LEU A 183 -18.97 3.71 7.22
N ALA A 184 -19.57 3.86 8.40
CA ALA A 184 -19.83 2.76 9.32
C ALA A 184 -21.11 1.99 8.94
N VAL A 185 -21.17 0.72 9.32
CA VAL A 185 -22.41 -0.05 9.26
C VAL A 185 -23.35 0.42 10.38
N THR A 186 -24.60 0.70 10.01
CA THR A 186 -25.73 0.71 10.95
C THR A 186 -26.44 -0.63 10.85
N ASN A 187 -26.49 -1.37 11.96
CA ASN A 187 -27.12 -2.67 11.96
C ASN A 187 -28.65 -2.57 11.88
N ARG A 188 -29.33 -3.70 11.72
CA ARG A 188 -30.80 -3.79 11.64
C ARG A 188 -31.58 -3.24 12.85
N LEU A 189 -30.88 -2.94 13.95
CA LEU A 189 -31.45 -2.39 15.18
C LEU A 189 -31.20 -0.88 15.30
N GLY A 190 -30.72 -0.23 14.24
CA GLY A 190 -30.38 1.19 14.22
C GLY A 190 -29.09 1.53 14.97
N VAL A 191 -28.27 0.54 15.32
CA VAL A 191 -27.02 0.77 16.07
C VAL A 191 -25.85 0.83 15.12
N ARG A 192 -25.14 1.97 15.14
CA ARG A 192 -23.87 2.18 14.43
C ARG A 192 -22.77 1.34 15.06
N ILE A 193 -22.04 0.57 14.27
CA ILE A 193 -20.98 -0.34 14.72
C ILE A 193 -19.67 -0.09 13.95
N PRO A 194 -18.49 -0.30 14.57
CA PRO A 194 -17.19 -0.03 13.94
C PRO A 194 -16.81 -1.12 12.94
N ALA A 195 -17.53 -1.14 11.82
CA ALA A 195 -17.31 -1.99 10.66
C ALA A 195 -17.62 -1.17 9.40
N SER A 196 -16.88 -1.40 8.31
CA SER A 196 -17.08 -0.66 7.07
C SER A 196 -18.38 -1.07 6.39
N ASN A 197 -19.12 -0.08 5.89
CA ASN A 197 -20.29 -0.28 5.03
C ASN A 197 -19.92 -0.68 3.58
N GLN A 198 -18.65 -1.01 3.32
CA GLN A 198 -18.07 -1.32 2.01
C GLN A 198 -17.95 -0.14 1.05
N GLN A 199 -18.27 1.09 1.48
CA GLN A 199 -18.02 2.32 0.72
C GLN A 199 -16.78 3.08 1.24
N MET A 200 -16.07 2.51 2.20
CA MET A 200 -14.89 3.13 2.80
C MET A 200 -13.59 2.70 2.10
N GLU A 201 -12.68 3.67 1.89
CA GLU A 201 -11.32 3.48 1.42
C GLU A 201 -10.34 4.27 2.30
N ILE A 202 -9.07 3.85 2.31
CA ILE A 202 -7.99 4.63 2.92
C ILE A 202 -7.09 5.17 1.82
N HIS A 203 -6.89 6.47 1.82
CA HIS A 203 -6.14 7.21 0.82
C HIS A 203 -4.80 7.71 1.37
N HIS A 204 -3.78 7.71 0.53
CA HIS A 204 -2.46 8.29 0.82
C HIS A 204 -2.42 9.76 0.41
N LEU A 205 -2.10 10.67 1.34
CA LEU A 205 -2.01 12.11 1.06
C LEU A 205 -0.77 12.45 0.21
N VAL A 206 0.38 11.90 0.57
CA VAL A 206 1.56 11.80 -0.27
C VAL A 206 1.56 10.40 -0.85
N PHE A 207 1.50 10.29 -2.17
CA PHE A 207 1.49 9.00 -2.83
C PHE A 207 2.77 8.23 -2.52
N VAL A 208 2.63 6.91 -2.41
CA VAL A 208 3.76 6.00 -2.24
C VAL A 208 4.75 6.13 -3.42
N ALA A 209 4.24 6.36 -4.63
CA ALA A 209 5.07 6.63 -5.81
C ALA A 209 5.98 7.85 -5.64
N ASP A 210 5.57 8.84 -4.85
CA ASP A 210 6.31 10.08 -4.59
C ASP A 210 7.10 10.01 -3.27
N GLY A 211 7.32 8.80 -2.75
CA GLY A 211 8.03 8.57 -1.50
C GLY A 211 7.15 8.69 -0.25
N GLY A 212 5.82 8.69 -0.38
CA GLY A 212 4.89 8.68 0.74
C GLY A 212 4.95 7.40 1.58
N SER A 213 4.83 7.54 2.90
CA SER A 213 4.88 6.44 3.86
C SER A 213 3.51 5.85 4.17
N ASP A 214 3.48 4.70 4.85
CA ASP A 214 2.26 4.11 5.43
C ASP A 214 1.98 4.61 6.87
N HIS A 215 2.62 5.72 7.27
CA HIS A 215 2.40 6.33 8.58
C HIS A 215 0.97 6.89 8.68
N GLU A 216 0.35 6.84 9.87
CA GLU A 216 -1.05 7.27 10.05
C GLU A 216 -1.33 8.70 9.58
N THR A 217 -0.37 9.61 9.75
CA THR A 217 -0.50 11.03 9.32
C THR A 217 -0.52 11.19 7.80
N ASN A 218 -0.04 10.20 7.05
CA ASN A 218 -0.13 10.17 5.59
C ASN A 218 -1.39 9.46 5.07
N LEU A 219 -2.21 8.90 5.96
CA LEU A 219 -3.38 8.11 5.61
C LEU A 219 -4.68 8.85 5.97
N LEU A 220 -5.68 8.78 5.10
CA LEU A 220 -6.97 9.46 5.25
C LEU A 220 -8.13 8.51 4.96
N THR A 221 -9.15 8.50 5.82
CA THR A 221 -10.40 7.77 5.52
C THR A 221 -11.28 8.58 4.56
N VAL A 222 -11.63 7.99 3.43
CA VAL A 222 -12.50 8.61 2.40
C VAL A 222 -13.56 7.62 1.91
N SER A 223 -14.60 8.12 1.24
CA SER A 223 -15.54 7.23 0.56
C SER A 223 -14.95 6.77 -0.78
N LYS A 224 -15.44 5.65 -1.32
CA LYS A 224 -15.05 5.14 -2.64
C LYS A 224 -15.23 6.18 -3.73
N GLN A 225 -16.31 6.96 -3.64
CA GLN A 225 -16.60 8.00 -4.61
C GLN A 225 -15.58 9.14 -4.53
N VAL A 226 -15.30 9.68 -3.33
CA VAL A 226 -14.26 10.70 -3.15
C VAL A 226 -12.88 10.19 -3.59
N HIS A 227 -12.55 8.95 -3.28
CA HIS A 227 -11.29 8.34 -3.70
C HIS A 227 -11.18 8.31 -5.23
N LYS A 228 -12.24 7.87 -5.92
CA LYS A 228 -12.31 7.86 -7.38
C LYS A 228 -12.22 9.27 -7.96
N ASP A 229 -12.98 10.22 -7.40
CA ASP A 229 -13.05 11.59 -7.88
C ASP A 229 -11.70 12.29 -7.78
N TYR A 230 -10.97 12.09 -6.69
CA TYR A 230 -9.61 12.59 -6.54
C TYR A 230 -8.65 12.08 -7.62
N HIS A 231 -8.62 10.76 -7.85
CA HIS A 231 -7.78 10.15 -8.90
C HIS A 231 -8.22 10.51 -10.32
N SER A 232 -9.48 10.95 -10.47
CA SER A 232 -10.02 11.46 -11.74
C SER A 232 -9.81 12.97 -11.91
N GLY A 233 -9.20 13.65 -10.94
CA GLY A 233 -8.92 15.08 -10.99
C GLY A 233 -10.14 15.98 -10.76
N VAL A 234 -11.19 15.49 -10.10
CA VAL A 234 -12.40 16.28 -9.83
C VAL A 234 -12.11 17.34 -8.77
N ASP A 235 -12.36 18.61 -9.11
CA ASP A 235 -11.92 19.79 -8.35
C ASP A 235 -12.23 19.75 -6.85
N TYR A 236 -13.46 19.43 -6.45
CA TYR A 236 -13.85 19.46 -5.03
C TYR A 236 -13.02 18.46 -4.21
N ALA A 237 -12.74 17.27 -4.77
CA ALA A 237 -12.01 16.21 -4.10
C ALA A 237 -10.52 16.54 -4.04
N VAL A 238 -9.96 17.04 -5.15
CA VAL A 238 -8.56 17.49 -5.25
C VAL A 238 -8.29 18.62 -4.25
N GLN A 239 -9.11 19.66 -4.25
CA GLN A 239 -8.94 20.80 -3.36
C GLN A 239 -9.01 20.39 -1.89
N ALA A 240 -10.02 19.60 -1.51
CA ALA A 240 -10.19 19.18 -0.12
C ALA A 240 -9.02 18.30 0.37
N ILE A 241 -8.58 17.33 -0.45
CA ILE A 241 -7.47 16.44 -0.08
C ILE A 241 -6.14 17.20 -0.04
N GLU A 242 -5.88 18.10 -1.00
CA GLU A 242 -4.66 18.90 -1.00
C GLU A 242 -4.62 19.86 0.20
N GLN A 243 -5.75 20.47 0.59
CA GLN A 243 -5.82 21.27 1.82
C GLN A 243 -5.47 20.44 3.06
N ILE A 244 -6.06 19.24 3.21
CA ILE A 244 -5.75 18.33 4.33
C ILE A 244 -4.27 17.95 4.32
N LYS A 245 -3.73 17.61 3.15
CA LYS A 245 -2.32 17.26 2.95
C LYS A 245 -1.40 18.40 3.35
N GLN A 246 -1.67 19.64 2.95
CA GLN A 246 -0.85 20.79 3.30
C GLN A 246 -0.82 21.02 4.82
N VAL A 247 -1.96 20.90 5.49
CA VAL A 247 -2.02 20.98 6.97
C VAL A 247 -1.20 19.85 7.61
N GLN A 248 -1.32 18.61 7.13
CA GLN A 248 -0.57 17.47 7.66
C GLN A 248 0.94 17.61 7.41
N LEU A 249 1.34 18.11 6.25
CA LEU A 249 2.75 18.32 5.90
C LEU A 249 3.40 19.37 6.79
N GLN A 250 2.69 20.43 7.20
CA GLN A 250 3.23 21.42 8.12
C GLN A 250 3.61 20.81 9.47
N MET A 251 2.87 19.80 9.93
CA MET A 251 3.03 19.21 11.27
C MET A 251 3.89 17.93 11.26
N TYR A 252 3.83 17.13 10.20
CA TYR A 252 4.30 15.75 10.21
C TYR A 252 5.10 15.37 8.96
N ARG A 253 5.68 16.34 8.24
CA ARG A 253 6.43 16.10 6.99
C ARG A 253 7.36 14.89 7.07
N GLU A 254 8.20 14.82 8.10
CA GLU A 254 9.19 13.75 8.24
C GLU A 254 8.59 12.35 8.39
N LYS A 255 7.38 12.25 8.91
CA LYS A 255 6.67 10.98 9.09
C LYS A 255 5.90 10.59 7.84
N MET A 256 5.48 11.56 7.03
CA MET A 256 4.69 11.33 5.82
C MET A 256 5.52 10.83 4.63
N TYR A 257 6.84 10.97 4.66
CA TYR A 257 7.74 10.44 3.65
C TYR A 257 8.56 9.28 4.19
N VAL A 258 8.93 8.35 3.31
CA VAL A 258 9.89 7.28 3.61
C VAL A 258 11.28 7.90 3.57
N LYS A 259 11.99 7.88 4.71
CA LYS A 259 13.40 8.31 4.80
C LYS A 259 14.31 7.41 3.97
#